data_AF-A0A2V8IMT5-F1
#
_entry.id   AF-A0A2V8IMT5-F1
#
_cell.length_a   1.000
_cell.length_b   1.000
_cell.length_c   1.000
_cell.angle_alpha   90.00
_cell.angle_beta   90.00
_cell.angle_gamma   90.00
#
_symmetry.space_group_name_H-M   'P 1'
#
loop_
_entity.id
_entity.type
_entity.pdbx_description
1 polymer ?
#
loop_
_entity_poly.entity_id
_entity_poly.type
_entity_poly.pdbx_seq_one_letter_code
_entity_poly.pdbx_strand_id
1 'polypeptide(L)'
;MAHGKRLLPFVIVAVVALLAATGWAFRERLLGFVRARSASSASAPTAGSPMPMADHQGDAKRSGGDPSADTTARSEVTIDPRRQQLIGVRTTPVTRGRMEQNVRAVGVVRYDETRLADINLKLEGWIRDLYVDYTGQSIRKGQPLFTLYSPEVLTTQNEYLLALKTRDQMQESQLPDSREYADRLASSARQRLTLWDLPPEQIEALERTREPQTNVTFRSPVTGFVIEKTALKGMHVMPGQTLYKIADLSAVWVEAEVYENEVPMVRVGGPATVTVDSYPGQPFNGRAVYVYPTVTEQTRTVKVRFEFPNAGGRLKPGMYANVDLRGPAVAGLTVPTNAVLDSGRQQVAFVLVGDGYFEPRNVKVGLRFRESVQILEGLKEGEQVATGAAFFLDSESQLRGSLQGFETPPANAGAPAQRERLDIAVRTQPDPPKTGENAFEVTVKGADGKPIEDAQVSLQFNMAAMPTMNMPAMRNEVKVAPAGGGVYRGSGEVMMAGRWDVTVVVSKGGQRIGAKQLIVTAR
;
A
#
# COMPACT_ATOMS: atom_id res chain seq x y z
N MET A 1 2.93 37.03 84.24
CA MET A 1 2.28 35.84 83.66
C MET A 1 2.39 35.94 82.16
N ALA A 2 3.18 35.05 81.59
CA ALA A 2 3.70 35.12 80.23
C ALA A 2 3.13 33.96 79.39
N HIS A 3 3.31 34.10 78.07
CA HIS A 3 3.29 33.05 77.04
C HIS A 3 1.93 32.72 76.41
N GLY A 4 1.65 33.42 75.30
CA GLY A 4 0.67 32.97 74.32
C GLY A 4 0.48 34.03 73.25
N LYS A 5 1.36 34.08 72.24
CA LYS A 5 1.16 34.69 70.89
C LYS A 5 2.49 34.79 70.11
N ARG A 6 3.08 33.66 69.70
CA ARG A 6 4.16 33.61 68.67
C ARG A 6 4.22 32.29 67.88
N LEU A 7 3.08 31.65 67.60
CA LEU A 7 3.06 30.38 66.85
C LEU A 7 2.41 30.45 65.45
N LEU A 8 1.69 31.53 65.11
CA LEU A 8 0.98 31.63 63.83
C LEU A 8 1.87 31.73 62.58
N PRO A 9 3.00 32.47 62.54
CA PRO A 9 3.81 32.56 61.33
C PRO A 9 4.63 31.28 61.07
N PHE A 10 4.96 30.51 62.10
CA PHE A 10 5.70 29.25 61.95
C PHE A 10 4.84 28.12 61.39
N VAL A 11 3.55 28.08 61.71
CA VAL A 11 2.62 27.08 61.17
C VAL A 11 2.38 27.29 59.67
N ILE A 12 2.31 28.54 59.20
CA ILE A 12 2.11 28.84 57.77
C ILE A 12 3.36 28.47 56.96
N VAL A 13 4.56 28.79 57.45
CA VAL A 13 5.82 28.40 56.79
C VAL A 13 5.98 26.88 56.77
N ALA A 14 5.61 26.19 57.85
CA ALA A 14 5.65 24.73 57.91
C ALA A 14 4.68 24.07 56.91
N VAL A 15 3.47 24.62 56.73
CA VAL A 15 2.48 24.10 55.76
C VAL A 15 2.93 24.35 54.32
N VAL A 16 3.51 25.51 54.02
CA VAL A 16 4.06 25.80 52.68
C VAL A 16 5.27 24.90 52.37
N ALA A 17 6.13 24.64 53.36
CA ALA A 17 7.25 23.70 53.20
C ALA A 17 6.76 22.25 53.00
N LEU A 18 5.69 21.83 53.70
CA LEU A 18 5.10 20.49 53.54
C LEU A 18 4.43 20.33 52.16
N LEU A 19 3.79 21.38 51.65
CA LEU A 19 3.18 21.38 50.30
C LEU A 19 4.24 21.42 49.19
N ALA A 20 5.36 22.12 49.40
CA ALA A 20 6.49 22.11 48.47
C ALA A 20 7.21 20.75 48.46
N ALA A 21 7.41 20.12 49.63
CA ALA A 21 8.03 18.81 49.74
C ALA A 21 7.17 17.69 49.13
N THR A 22 5.84 17.75 49.31
CA THR A 22 4.92 16.80 48.68
C THR A 22 4.81 17.01 47.17
N GLY A 23 4.88 18.25 46.68
CA GLY A 23 4.97 18.56 45.25
C GLY A 23 6.26 18.07 44.59
N TRP A 24 7.40 18.19 45.28
CA TRP A 24 8.70 17.70 44.80
C TRP A 24 8.77 16.17 44.79
N ALA A 25 8.30 15.49 45.84
CA ALA A 25 8.20 14.03 45.90
C ALA A 25 7.23 13.45 44.85
N PHE A 26 6.15 14.16 44.53
CA PHE A 26 5.21 13.76 43.48
C PHE A 26 5.81 13.91 42.07
N ARG A 27 6.62 14.96 41.84
CA ARG A 27 7.36 15.18 40.59
C ARG A 27 8.45 14.13 40.37
N GLU A 28 9.20 13.72 41.40
CA GLU A 28 10.18 12.64 41.29
C GLU A 28 9.53 11.27 41.05
N ARG A 29 8.35 11.01 41.64
CA ARG A 29 7.60 9.76 41.42
C ARG A 29 7.01 9.66 40.01
N LEU A 30 6.63 10.79 39.41
CA LEU A 30 6.20 10.89 38.00
C LEU A 30 7.37 10.73 37.01
N LEU A 31 8.54 11.31 37.31
CA LEU A 31 9.75 11.15 36.50
C LEU A 31 10.34 9.73 36.61
N GLY A 32 10.20 9.07 37.76
CA GLY A 32 10.51 7.65 37.92
C GLY A 32 9.58 6.72 37.12
N PHE A 33 8.31 7.09 36.96
CA PHE A 33 7.34 6.32 36.16
C PHE A 33 7.59 6.44 34.65
N VAL A 34 8.11 7.58 34.18
CA VAL A 34 8.52 7.76 32.78
C VAL A 34 9.80 6.99 32.47
N ARG A 35 10.71 6.81 33.45
CA ARG A 35 11.93 6.00 33.29
C ARG A 35 11.70 4.49 33.41
N ALA A 36 10.59 4.07 34.03
CA ALA A 36 10.24 2.65 34.19
C ALA A 36 9.54 2.01 32.97
N ARG A 37 9.12 2.81 31.98
CA ARG A 37 8.51 2.30 30.73
C ARG A 37 9.48 2.12 29.57
N SER A 38 10.75 2.52 29.74
CA SER A 38 11.81 2.34 28.75
C SER A 38 12.76 1.17 29.06
N ALA A 39 12.39 0.26 29.96
CA ALA A 39 13.20 -0.90 30.31
C ALA A 39 12.35 -2.18 30.36
N SER A 40 11.99 -2.72 29.19
CA SER A 40 11.72 -4.15 29.03
C SER A 40 11.79 -4.54 27.55
N SER A 41 12.47 -5.65 27.26
CA SER A 41 12.95 -6.17 25.96
C SER A 41 14.20 -5.43 25.42
N ALA A 42 15.33 -6.06 25.09
CA ALA A 42 15.72 -7.46 25.09
C ALA A 42 17.25 -7.57 25.24
N SER A 43 17.67 -8.66 25.87
CA SER A 43 19.04 -9.15 26.03
C SER A 43 19.72 -9.44 24.67
N ALA A 44 20.92 -8.92 24.49
CA ALA A 44 21.93 -9.45 23.57
C ALA A 44 23.07 -10.08 24.40
N PRO A 45 23.71 -11.18 23.96
CA PRO A 45 24.94 -11.63 24.57
C PRO A 45 26.17 -10.95 23.94
N THR A 46 27.17 -10.83 24.80
CA THR A 46 28.39 -10.05 24.78
C THR A 46 29.46 -10.55 23.80
N ALA A 47 30.21 -9.63 23.20
CA ALA A 47 31.47 -9.91 22.51
C ALA A 47 32.66 -9.84 23.49
N GLY A 48 33.59 -10.80 23.40
CA GLY A 48 34.92 -10.78 24.01
C GLY A 48 35.99 -11.03 22.94
N SER A 49 37.04 -10.19 22.94
CA SER A 49 38.20 -10.17 22.02
C SER A 49 39.36 -11.10 22.49
N PRO A 50 40.58 -11.12 21.88
CA PRO A 50 41.00 -11.71 20.59
C PRO A 50 42.28 -12.62 20.62
N MET A 51 42.67 -13.17 19.44
CA MET A 51 43.98 -13.75 18.95
C MET A 51 44.22 -15.29 19.05
N PRO A 52 45.10 -15.94 18.21
CA PRO A 52 45.89 -15.50 17.04
C PRO A 52 45.81 -16.40 15.75
N MET A 53 46.51 -15.92 14.71
CA MET A 53 46.81 -16.40 13.33
C MET A 53 46.91 -17.91 13.03
N ALA A 54 46.46 -18.31 11.81
CA ALA A 54 47.25 -19.13 10.88
C ALA A 54 46.71 -19.03 9.44
N ASP A 55 47.61 -18.71 8.52
CA ASP A 55 47.43 -18.67 7.06
C ASP A 55 46.98 -20.03 6.49
N HIS A 56 46.09 -19.99 5.49
CA HIS A 56 46.20 -20.87 4.32
C HIS A 56 45.54 -20.22 3.10
N GLN A 57 46.39 -19.80 2.17
CA GLN A 57 46.04 -19.55 0.77
C GLN A 57 45.49 -20.83 0.13
N GLY A 58 44.40 -20.68 -0.61
CA GLY A 58 43.82 -21.71 -1.46
C GLY A 58 42.99 -21.04 -2.56
N ASP A 59 43.65 -20.73 -3.67
CA ASP A 59 43.01 -20.31 -4.91
C ASP A 59 42.02 -21.38 -5.41
N ALA A 60 40.74 -21.04 -5.47
CA ALA A 60 39.76 -21.83 -6.20
C ALA A 60 38.73 -20.90 -6.88
N LYS A 61 39.11 -20.53 -8.10
CA LYS A 61 38.29 -20.05 -9.23
C LYS A 61 36.87 -20.66 -9.18
N ARG A 62 35.88 -19.88 -8.73
CA ARG A 62 34.46 -20.23 -8.88
C ARG A 62 34.03 -19.89 -10.31
N SER A 63 33.94 -20.90 -11.17
CA SER A 63 33.17 -20.79 -12.40
C SER A 63 31.69 -20.64 -12.02
N GLY A 64 31.09 -19.53 -12.43
CA GLY A 64 29.65 -19.39 -12.47
C GLY A 64 29.07 -20.43 -13.42
N GLY A 65 28.36 -21.41 -12.85
CA GLY A 65 27.34 -22.17 -13.55
C GLY A 65 26.00 -21.65 -13.07
N ASP A 66 25.28 -20.94 -13.93
CA ASP A 66 23.86 -20.68 -13.77
C ASP A 66 23.15 -22.01 -13.49
N PRO A 67 22.27 -22.11 -12.47
CA PRO A 67 21.32 -23.20 -12.43
C PRO A 67 20.36 -22.98 -13.60
N SER A 68 20.59 -23.73 -14.68
CA SER A 68 19.66 -23.83 -15.80
C SER A 68 18.30 -24.20 -15.21
N ALA A 69 17.38 -23.25 -15.26
CA ALA A 69 15.98 -23.48 -14.97
C ALA A 69 15.46 -24.45 -16.02
N ASP A 70 15.12 -25.66 -15.60
CA ASP A 70 14.23 -26.55 -16.36
C ASP A 70 12.94 -25.79 -16.63
N THR A 71 12.88 -25.16 -17.80
CA THR A 71 11.67 -24.59 -18.35
C THR A 71 10.97 -25.74 -19.05
N THR A 72 9.99 -26.35 -18.39
CA THR A 72 9.07 -27.28 -19.05
C THR A 72 8.41 -26.55 -20.22
N ALA A 73 8.77 -26.95 -21.44
CA ALA A 73 8.32 -26.31 -22.66
C ALA A 73 6.82 -26.57 -22.86
N ARG A 74 5.95 -25.60 -22.57
CA ARG A 74 4.50 -25.71 -22.80
C ARG A 74 4.19 -25.95 -24.28
N SER A 75 3.36 -26.95 -24.58
CA SER A 75 2.97 -27.33 -25.94
C SER A 75 1.48 -27.13 -26.19
N GLU A 76 1.08 -27.08 -27.47
CA GLU A 76 -0.30 -26.90 -27.91
C GLU A 76 -1.22 -28.00 -27.35
N VAL A 77 -2.40 -27.59 -26.85
CA VAL A 77 -3.35 -28.50 -26.20
C VAL A 77 -4.64 -28.60 -27.01
N THR A 78 -4.96 -29.82 -27.44
CA THR A 78 -6.27 -30.17 -28.01
C THR A 78 -7.20 -30.68 -26.92
N ILE A 79 -8.33 -30.00 -26.70
CA ILE A 79 -9.40 -30.51 -25.83
C ILE A 79 -10.65 -30.72 -26.68
N ASP A 80 -11.18 -31.94 -26.67
CA ASP A 80 -12.46 -32.27 -27.33
C ASP A 80 -13.60 -31.33 -26.85
N PRO A 81 -14.47 -30.82 -27.74
CA PRO A 81 -15.57 -29.91 -27.38
C PRO A 81 -16.46 -30.39 -26.22
N ARG A 82 -16.69 -31.71 -26.06
CA ARG A 82 -17.44 -32.25 -24.92
C ARG A 82 -16.67 -32.09 -23.61
N ARG A 83 -15.35 -32.28 -23.64
CA ARG A 83 -14.49 -32.07 -22.47
C ARG A 83 -14.38 -30.59 -22.12
N GLN A 84 -14.29 -29.69 -23.10
CA GLN A 84 -14.29 -28.24 -22.88
C GLN A 84 -15.52 -27.78 -22.10
N GLN A 85 -16.69 -28.32 -22.46
CA GLN A 85 -17.94 -28.01 -21.80
C GLN A 85 -18.04 -28.62 -20.39
N LEU A 86 -17.41 -29.78 -20.16
CA LEU A 86 -17.32 -30.41 -18.83
C LEU A 86 -16.34 -29.72 -17.88
N ILE A 87 -15.25 -29.15 -18.39
CA ILE A 87 -14.25 -28.40 -17.59
C ILE A 87 -14.57 -26.90 -17.44
N GLY A 88 -15.60 -26.42 -18.13
CA GLY A 88 -16.08 -25.03 -18.02
C GLY A 88 -15.17 -23.97 -18.67
N VAL A 89 -14.35 -24.33 -19.67
CA VAL A 89 -13.59 -23.34 -20.46
C VAL A 89 -14.59 -22.44 -21.19
N ARG A 90 -14.53 -21.13 -20.93
CA ARG A 90 -15.21 -20.09 -21.70
C ARG A 90 -14.17 -19.33 -22.49
N THR A 91 -14.54 -18.74 -23.62
CA THR A 91 -13.63 -17.82 -24.33
C THR A 91 -14.19 -16.41 -24.30
N THR A 92 -13.28 -15.44 -24.28
CA THR A 92 -13.60 -14.01 -24.39
C THR A 92 -12.73 -13.39 -25.48
N PRO A 93 -13.28 -12.54 -26.36
CA PRO A 93 -12.46 -11.82 -27.33
C PRO A 93 -11.51 -10.83 -26.63
N VAL A 94 -10.29 -10.71 -27.16
CA VAL A 94 -9.37 -9.63 -26.81
C VAL A 94 -9.94 -8.33 -27.39
N THR A 95 -10.40 -7.44 -26.52
CA THR A 95 -10.97 -6.15 -26.92
C THR A 95 -9.99 -5.03 -26.69
N ARG A 96 -9.97 -4.04 -27.58
CA ARG A 96 -9.33 -2.76 -27.29
C ARG A 96 -10.29 -1.91 -26.46
N GLY A 97 -9.85 -1.51 -25.28
CA GLY A 97 -10.66 -0.78 -24.31
C GLY A 97 -9.91 0.41 -23.74
N ARG A 98 -10.67 1.43 -23.34
CA ARG A 98 -10.20 2.51 -22.47
C ARG A 98 -10.45 2.09 -21.04
N MET A 99 -9.39 1.83 -20.30
CA MET A 99 -9.47 1.39 -18.91
C MET A 99 -9.13 2.56 -17.99
N GLU A 100 -9.97 2.80 -16.99
CA GLU A 100 -9.75 3.80 -15.96
C GLU A 100 -9.51 3.07 -14.64
N GLN A 101 -8.39 3.37 -13.99
CA GLN A 101 -8.11 2.85 -12.66
C GLN A 101 -8.44 3.94 -11.65
N ASN A 102 -9.40 3.62 -10.79
CA ASN A 102 -9.84 4.52 -9.73
C ASN A 102 -8.96 4.29 -8.50
N VAL A 103 -8.39 5.36 -7.98
CA VAL A 103 -7.69 5.33 -6.69
C VAL A 103 -8.68 5.74 -5.63
N ARG A 104 -8.75 4.95 -4.56
CA ARG A 104 -9.60 5.23 -3.40
C ARG A 104 -8.73 5.55 -2.22
N ALA A 105 -8.91 6.73 -1.65
CA ALA A 105 -8.18 7.19 -0.50
C ALA A 105 -9.14 7.68 0.58
N VAL A 106 -8.71 7.55 1.83
CA VAL A 106 -9.39 8.20 2.95
C VAL A 106 -8.66 9.51 3.22
N GLY A 107 -9.42 10.56 3.47
CA GLY A 107 -8.89 11.88 3.78
C GLY A 107 -9.64 12.58 4.88
N VAL A 108 -9.11 13.73 5.26
CA VAL A 108 -9.69 14.61 6.28
C VAL A 108 -9.90 15.99 5.67
N VAL A 109 -11.08 16.56 5.88
CA VAL A 109 -11.37 17.94 5.50
C VAL A 109 -10.54 18.89 6.38
N ARG A 110 -9.82 19.82 5.75
CA ARG A 110 -8.97 20.82 6.38
C ARG A 110 -9.40 22.22 5.96
N TYR A 111 -9.02 23.20 6.78
CA TYR A 111 -9.08 24.59 6.36
C TYR A 111 -8.17 24.80 5.16
N ASP A 112 -8.60 25.65 4.23
CA ASP A 112 -7.70 26.21 3.23
C ASP A 112 -6.80 27.23 3.93
N GLU A 113 -5.52 26.90 4.08
CA GLU A 113 -4.54 27.76 4.78
C GLU A 113 -4.35 29.11 4.08
N THR A 114 -4.60 29.19 2.77
CA THR A 114 -4.54 30.45 2.00
C THR A 114 -5.73 31.37 2.28
N ARG A 115 -6.76 30.85 2.95
CA ARG A 115 -8.01 31.54 3.31
C ARG A 115 -8.16 31.73 4.82
N LEU A 116 -7.08 31.55 5.57
CA LEU A 116 -6.99 31.89 6.98
C LEU A 116 -6.52 33.34 7.13
N ALA A 117 -7.15 34.07 8.05
CA ALA A 117 -6.72 35.40 8.45
C ALA A 117 -6.54 35.45 9.96
N ASP A 118 -5.34 35.80 10.38
CA ASP A 118 -5.03 36.11 11.77
C ASP A 118 -5.25 37.61 12.00
N ILE A 119 -6.06 37.95 12.99
CA ILE A 119 -6.32 39.33 13.39
C ILE A 119 -5.42 39.65 14.56
N ASN A 120 -4.37 40.40 14.29
CA ASN A 120 -3.45 40.95 15.28
C ASN A 120 -3.51 42.47 15.28
N LEU A 121 -2.93 43.07 16.31
CA LEU A 121 -2.81 44.52 16.45
C LEU A 121 -1.35 44.94 16.30
N LYS A 122 -1.13 46.14 15.74
CA LYS A 122 0.19 46.80 15.73
C LYS A 122 0.41 47.69 16.96
N LEU A 123 -0.60 47.80 17.81
CA LEU A 123 -0.71 48.75 18.91
C LEU A 123 -0.92 48.00 20.22
N GLU A 124 -0.46 48.59 21.32
CA GLU A 124 -0.85 48.17 22.65
C GLU A 124 -2.12 48.89 23.13
N GLY A 125 -2.88 48.25 24.01
CA GLY A 125 -4.07 48.85 24.60
C GLY A 125 -4.94 47.88 25.38
N TRP A 126 -6.15 48.32 25.70
CA TRP A 126 -7.14 47.54 26.43
C TRP A 126 -8.40 47.34 25.60
N ILE A 127 -8.85 46.10 25.48
CA ILE A 127 -10.13 45.78 24.85
C ILE A 127 -11.26 46.31 25.73
N ARG A 128 -12.15 47.13 25.18
CA ARG A 128 -13.25 47.77 25.92
C ARG A 128 -14.57 47.05 25.72
N ASP A 129 -14.99 46.89 24.47
CA ASP A 129 -16.19 46.16 24.08
C ASP A 129 -15.83 45.10 23.05
N LEU A 130 -16.60 44.02 23.05
CA LEU A 130 -16.36 42.86 22.22
C LEU A 130 -17.68 42.54 21.51
N TYR A 131 -17.70 42.70 20.19
CA TYR A 131 -18.87 42.46 19.36
C TYR A 131 -18.94 41.02 18.85
N VAL A 132 -17.78 40.35 18.79
CA VAL A 132 -17.64 38.94 18.43
C VAL A 132 -17.06 38.20 19.63
N ASP A 133 -17.90 37.42 20.30
CA ASP A 133 -17.65 36.89 21.65
C ASP A 133 -17.54 35.38 21.76
N TYR A 134 -17.72 34.61 20.68
CA TYR A 134 -17.51 33.17 20.67
C TYR A 134 -16.92 32.64 19.35
N THR A 135 -16.30 31.46 19.41
CA THR A 135 -15.83 30.72 18.23
C THR A 135 -17.00 30.08 17.51
N GLY A 136 -16.92 29.97 16.19
CA GLY A 136 -17.97 29.49 15.30
C GLY A 136 -18.91 30.58 14.78
N GLN A 137 -18.80 31.81 15.28
CA GLN A 137 -19.58 32.94 14.77
C GLN A 137 -19.20 33.27 13.33
N SER A 138 -20.20 33.50 12.47
CA SER A 138 -19.99 34.00 11.10
C SER A 138 -19.79 35.52 11.12
N ILE A 139 -18.83 35.98 10.32
CA ILE A 139 -18.40 37.38 10.25
C ILE A 139 -18.30 37.81 8.79
N ARG A 140 -18.74 39.03 8.50
CA ARG A 140 -18.54 39.69 7.20
C ARG A 140 -17.37 40.67 7.26
N LYS A 141 -16.69 40.86 6.13
CA LYS A 141 -15.72 41.95 5.96
C LYS A 141 -16.36 43.29 6.35
N GLY A 142 -15.65 44.08 7.17
CA GLY A 142 -16.11 45.35 7.73
C GLY A 142 -16.95 45.24 9.00
N GLN A 143 -17.34 44.04 9.43
CA GLN A 143 -18.10 43.86 10.68
C GLN A 143 -17.23 44.22 11.89
N PRO A 144 -17.74 44.98 12.87
CA PRO A 144 -17.04 45.26 14.13
C PRO A 144 -16.68 43.97 14.87
N LEU A 145 -15.44 43.87 15.36
CA LEU A 145 -14.95 42.76 16.17
C LEU A 145 -14.89 43.16 17.65
N PHE A 146 -14.21 44.27 17.94
CA PHE A 146 -14.03 44.80 19.28
C PHE A 146 -13.67 46.29 19.23
N THR A 147 -13.73 46.96 20.37
CA THR A 147 -13.18 48.29 20.57
C THR A 147 -11.90 48.25 21.41
N LEU A 148 -10.95 49.11 21.09
CA LEU A 148 -9.65 49.20 21.75
C LEU A 148 -9.44 50.63 22.28
N TYR A 149 -9.04 50.73 23.55
CA TYR A 149 -8.46 51.95 24.10
C TYR A 149 -6.94 51.85 24.06
N SER A 150 -6.29 52.77 23.35
CA SER A 150 -4.82 52.88 23.30
C SER A 150 -4.40 54.32 23.63
N PRO A 151 -3.60 54.54 24.69
CA PRO A 151 -3.06 55.86 25.03
C PRO A 151 -2.20 56.47 23.91
N GLU A 152 -1.46 55.62 23.20
CA GLU A 152 -0.59 56.03 22.09
C GLU A 152 -1.42 56.56 20.91
N VAL A 153 -2.49 55.84 20.55
CA VAL A 153 -3.45 56.28 19.53
C VAL A 153 -4.12 57.58 19.94
N LEU A 154 -4.56 57.70 21.19
CA LEU A 154 -5.19 58.93 21.71
C LEU A 154 -4.24 60.14 21.61
N THR A 155 -2.96 59.95 21.95
CA THR A 155 -1.93 60.99 21.88
C THR A 155 -1.72 61.44 20.43
N THR A 156 -1.64 60.52 19.48
CA THR A 156 -1.46 60.86 18.06
C THR A 156 -2.71 61.46 17.43
N GLN A 157 -3.91 61.10 17.89
CA GLN A 157 -5.13 61.81 17.49
C GLN A 157 -5.07 63.28 17.91
N ASN A 158 -4.64 63.57 19.14
CA ASN A 158 -4.49 64.95 19.61
C ASN A 158 -3.42 65.72 18.82
N GLU A 159 -2.29 65.09 18.50
CA GLU A 159 -1.26 65.68 17.63
C GLU A 159 -1.81 65.98 16.23
N TYR A 160 -2.60 65.06 15.65
CA TYR A 160 -3.22 65.28 14.35
C TYR A 160 -4.24 66.43 14.39
N LEU A 161 -5.07 66.51 15.43
CA LEU A 161 -6.02 67.60 15.62
C LEU A 161 -5.31 68.95 15.78
N LEU A 162 -4.18 69.00 16.49
CA LEU A 162 -3.36 70.20 16.60
C LEU A 162 -2.79 70.58 15.22
N ALA A 163 -2.30 69.62 14.45
CA ALA A 163 -1.80 69.87 13.10
C ALA A 163 -2.91 70.39 12.16
N LEU A 164 -4.12 69.84 12.24
CA LEU A 164 -5.29 70.33 11.49
C LEU A 164 -5.65 71.76 11.90
N LYS A 165 -5.61 72.08 13.20
CA LYS A 165 -5.86 73.45 13.68
C LYS A 165 -4.81 74.43 13.13
N THR A 166 -3.53 74.06 13.14
CA THR A 166 -2.46 74.88 12.55
C THR A 166 -2.66 75.07 11.05
N ARG A 167 -3.05 74.01 10.34
CA ARG A 167 -3.35 74.09 8.90
C ARG A 167 -4.48 75.07 8.62
N ASP A 168 -5.59 74.97 9.34
CA ASP A 168 -6.74 75.85 9.14
C ASP A 168 -6.39 77.32 9.45
N GLN A 169 -5.57 77.58 10.48
CA GLN A 169 -5.08 78.93 10.79
C GLN A 169 -4.13 79.49 9.70
N MET A 170 -3.32 78.62 9.10
CA MET A 170 -2.35 79.02 8.07
C MET A 170 -2.98 79.15 6.67
N GLN A 171 -4.19 78.63 6.44
CA GLN A 171 -4.89 78.82 5.17
C GLN A 171 -5.15 80.30 4.85
N GLU A 172 -5.32 81.13 5.88
CA GLU A 172 -5.49 82.59 5.77
C GLU A 172 -4.15 83.34 5.58
N SER A 173 -3.01 82.65 5.71
CA SER A 173 -1.68 83.25 5.54
C SER A 173 -1.38 83.53 4.06
N GLN A 174 -0.77 84.69 3.79
CA GLN A 174 -0.31 85.08 2.45
C GLN A 174 1.02 84.40 2.06
N LEU A 175 1.69 83.72 2.99
CA LEU A 175 2.99 83.08 2.76
C LEU A 175 2.80 81.63 2.27
N PRO A 176 3.22 81.28 1.04
CA PRO A 176 3.10 79.92 0.50
C PRO A 176 3.79 78.86 1.37
N ASP A 177 5.01 79.14 1.85
CA ASP A 177 5.82 78.21 2.64
C ASP A 177 5.14 77.81 3.96
N SER A 178 4.40 78.73 4.58
CA SER A 178 3.68 78.48 5.82
C SER A 178 2.51 77.52 5.62
N ARG A 179 1.80 77.63 4.49
CA ARG A 179 0.70 76.71 4.12
C ARG A 179 1.25 75.31 3.84
N GLU A 180 2.31 75.21 3.04
CA GLU A 180 2.95 73.94 2.73
C GLU A 180 3.50 73.24 3.99
N TYR A 181 4.10 74.00 4.92
CA TYR A 181 4.55 73.45 6.18
C TYR A 181 3.40 72.87 7.02
N ALA A 182 2.28 73.60 7.14
CA ALA A 182 1.14 73.14 7.91
C ALA A 182 0.44 71.93 7.27
N ASP A 183 0.35 71.89 5.95
CA ASP A 183 -0.16 70.73 5.20
C ASP A 183 0.72 69.49 5.41
N ARG A 184 2.05 69.64 5.36
CA ARG A 184 3.00 68.55 5.64
C ARG A 184 2.89 68.03 7.07
N LEU A 185 2.66 68.92 8.03
CA LEU A 185 2.47 68.52 9.43
C LEU A 185 1.21 67.67 9.60
N ALA A 186 0.10 68.12 9.01
CA ALA A 186 -1.17 67.37 9.03
C ALA A 186 -1.04 66.03 8.30
N SER A 187 -0.44 66.01 7.10
CA SER A 187 -0.27 64.77 6.34
C SER A 187 0.62 63.76 7.05
N SER A 188 1.67 64.20 7.73
CA SER A 188 2.59 63.34 8.50
C SER A 188 1.88 62.69 9.69
N ALA A 189 1.09 63.46 10.45
CA ALA A 189 0.31 62.93 11.56
C ALA A 189 -0.79 61.96 11.08
N ARG A 190 -1.48 62.30 9.98
CA ARG A 190 -2.46 61.41 9.34
C ARG A 190 -1.83 60.10 8.87
N GLN A 191 -0.63 60.16 8.31
CA GLN A 191 0.10 58.99 7.85
C GLN A 191 0.48 58.08 9.03
N ARG A 192 0.86 58.65 10.19
CA ARG A 192 1.12 57.86 11.40
C ARG A 192 -0.12 57.08 11.87
N LEU A 193 -1.29 57.74 11.94
CA LEU A 193 -2.56 57.08 12.27
C LEU A 193 -2.88 55.94 11.28
N THR A 194 -2.61 56.16 9.99
CA THR A 194 -2.82 55.15 8.94
C THR A 194 -1.89 53.95 9.11
N LEU A 195 -0.60 54.17 9.44
CA LEU A 195 0.38 53.10 9.65
C LEU A 195 0.05 52.22 10.87
N TRP A 196 -0.71 52.77 11.81
CA TRP A 196 -1.27 52.06 12.96
C TRP A 196 -2.57 51.31 12.67
N ASP A 197 -2.93 51.20 11.39
CA ASP A 197 -4.12 50.53 10.90
C ASP A 197 -5.43 51.06 11.51
N LEU A 198 -5.47 52.35 11.88
CA LEU A 198 -6.76 52.98 12.17
C LEU A 198 -7.61 52.94 10.90
N PRO A 199 -8.90 52.55 10.99
CA PRO A 199 -9.77 52.54 9.83
C PRO A 199 -9.85 53.93 9.18
N PRO A 200 -9.82 54.04 7.84
CA PRO A 200 -9.94 55.32 7.14
C PRO A 200 -11.18 56.12 7.57
N GLU A 201 -12.31 55.42 7.75
CA GLU A 201 -13.58 55.97 8.26
C GLU A 201 -13.41 56.69 9.60
N GLN A 202 -12.50 56.19 10.45
CA GLN A 202 -12.27 56.72 11.78
C GLN A 202 -11.32 57.94 11.75
N ILE A 203 -10.36 57.94 10.83
CA ILE A 203 -9.51 59.11 10.54
C ILE A 203 -10.37 60.24 9.95
N GLU A 204 -11.26 59.93 9.01
CA GLU A 204 -12.21 60.89 8.43
C GLU A 204 -13.20 61.42 9.48
N ALA A 205 -13.69 60.55 10.37
CA ALA A 205 -14.52 60.97 11.48
C ALA A 205 -13.80 61.97 12.39
N LEU A 206 -12.53 61.71 12.73
CA LEU A 206 -11.68 62.61 13.52
C LEU A 206 -11.46 63.96 12.84
N GLU A 207 -11.23 63.98 11.52
CA GLU A 207 -11.09 65.21 10.72
C GLU A 207 -12.38 66.05 10.74
N ARG A 208 -13.54 65.39 10.70
CA ARG A 208 -14.84 66.05 10.67
C ARG A 208 -15.30 66.53 12.03
N THR A 209 -15.19 65.70 13.07
CA THR A 209 -15.69 66.03 14.42
C THR A 209 -14.72 66.92 15.18
N ARG A 210 -13.42 66.90 14.83
CA ARG A 210 -12.35 67.55 15.58
C ARG A 210 -12.25 67.10 17.04
N GLU A 211 -12.74 65.90 17.33
CA GLU A 211 -12.77 65.31 18.66
C GLU A 211 -12.04 63.96 18.66
N PRO A 212 -11.07 63.75 19.57
CA PRO A 212 -10.36 62.49 19.67
C PRO A 212 -11.28 61.40 20.22
N GLN A 213 -11.14 60.19 19.71
CA GLN A 213 -11.92 59.03 20.14
C GLN A 213 -11.10 58.15 21.07
N THR A 214 -11.63 57.89 22.27
CA THR A 214 -10.98 57.00 23.24
C THR A 214 -11.09 55.54 22.85
N ASN A 215 -12.17 55.13 22.19
CA ASN A 215 -12.43 53.75 21.80
C ASN A 215 -12.41 53.61 20.28
N VAL A 216 -11.40 52.91 19.76
CA VAL A 216 -11.23 52.65 18.33
C VAL A 216 -11.88 51.32 17.96
N THR A 217 -12.73 51.31 16.92
CA THR A 217 -13.43 50.08 16.52
C THR A 217 -12.62 49.33 15.48
N PHE A 218 -12.15 48.13 15.84
CA PHE A 218 -11.47 47.24 14.91
C PHE A 218 -12.47 46.33 14.21
N ARG A 219 -12.40 46.31 12.88
CA ARG A 219 -13.32 45.58 11.99
C ARG A 219 -12.62 44.40 11.33
N SER A 220 -13.40 43.40 10.92
CA SER A 220 -12.86 42.25 10.20
C SER A 220 -12.36 42.63 8.80
N PRO A 221 -11.13 42.30 8.40
CA PRO A 221 -10.63 42.51 7.04
C PRO A 221 -11.18 41.47 6.05
N VAL A 222 -11.73 40.35 6.55
CA VAL A 222 -12.20 39.21 5.76
C VAL A 222 -13.62 38.78 6.15
N THR A 223 -14.25 37.99 5.29
CA THR A 223 -15.52 37.30 5.57
C THR A 223 -15.22 35.84 5.88
N GLY A 224 -15.82 35.27 6.92
CA GLY A 224 -15.58 33.88 7.30
C GLY A 224 -16.19 33.50 8.65
N PHE A 225 -15.60 32.50 9.30
CA PHE A 225 -16.00 32.02 10.61
C PHE A 225 -14.84 32.16 11.60
N VAL A 226 -15.14 32.54 12.84
CA VAL A 226 -14.14 32.56 13.92
C VAL A 226 -13.77 31.14 14.29
N ILE A 227 -12.54 30.72 14.04
CA ILE A 227 -12.06 29.40 14.43
C ILE A 227 -11.26 29.43 15.73
N GLU A 228 -10.71 30.60 16.06
CA GLU A 228 -10.03 30.85 17.33
C GLU A 228 -10.32 32.27 17.81
N LYS A 229 -10.50 32.43 19.12
CA LYS A 229 -10.73 33.72 19.78
C LYS A 229 -10.00 33.72 21.11
N THR A 230 -8.99 34.58 21.22
CA THR A 230 -8.26 34.83 22.47
C THR A 230 -8.65 36.16 23.11
N ALA A 231 -9.26 37.07 22.34
CA ALA A 231 -9.72 38.37 22.82
C ALA A 231 -10.75 38.27 23.94
N LEU A 232 -10.52 38.97 25.06
CA LEU A 232 -11.46 39.09 26.18
C LEU A 232 -11.72 40.56 26.50
N LYS A 233 -12.94 40.87 26.97
CA LYS A 233 -13.28 42.21 27.44
C LYS A 233 -12.39 42.58 28.64
N GLY A 234 -11.78 43.77 28.59
CA GLY A 234 -10.83 44.26 29.61
C GLY A 234 -9.39 43.76 29.45
N MET A 235 -9.13 42.87 28.50
CA MET A 235 -7.79 42.31 28.28
C MET A 235 -6.83 43.38 27.76
N HIS A 236 -5.62 43.40 28.33
CA HIS A 236 -4.50 44.15 27.77
C HIS A 236 -3.91 43.38 26.60
N VAL A 237 -3.67 44.06 25.49
CA VAL A 237 -3.15 43.48 24.25
C VAL A 237 -1.82 44.10 23.89
N MET A 238 -0.89 43.28 23.43
CA MET A 238 0.42 43.71 22.94
C MET A 238 0.47 43.67 21.41
N PRO A 239 1.34 44.48 20.77
CA PRO A 239 1.58 44.38 19.34
C PRO A 239 1.99 42.95 18.93
N GLY A 240 1.42 42.47 17.83
CA GLY A 240 1.65 41.11 17.31
C GLY A 240 0.81 40.02 17.97
N GLN A 241 0.08 40.31 19.06
CA GLN A 241 -0.80 39.33 19.69
C GLN A 241 -2.00 39.00 18.80
N THR A 242 -2.16 37.73 18.44
CA THR A 242 -3.33 37.24 17.70
C THR A 242 -4.55 37.24 18.61
N LEU A 243 -5.61 37.94 18.18
CA LEU A 243 -6.88 38.12 18.91
C LEU A 243 -7.99 37.22 18.36
N TYR A 244 -8.02 37.06 17.04
CA TYR A 244 -8.95 36.20 16.34
C TYR A 244 -8.20 35.45 15.23
N LYS A 245 -8.68 34.25 14.94
CA LYS A 245 -8.37 33.53 13.71
C LYS A 245 -9.65 33.27 12.96
N ILE A 246 -9.73 33.76 11.73
CA ILE A 246 -10.92 33.69 10.88
C ILE A 246 -10.62 32.80 9.68
N ALA A 247 -11.53 31.86 9.39
CA ALA A 247 -11.44 31.00 8.23
C ALA A 247 -12.58 31.28 7.24
N ASP A 248 -12.24 31.58 5.99
CA ASP A 248 -13.20 31.53 4.89
C ASP A 248 -13.41 30.06 4.47
N LEU A 249 -14.60 29.54 4.73
CA LEU A 249 -15.00 28.16 4.44
C LEU A 249 -15.70 28.00 3.08
N SER A 250 -15.65 28.98 2.19
CA SER A 250 -16.23 28.90 0.84
C SER A 250 -15.55 27.84 -0.04
N ALA A 251 -14.29 27.52 0.25
CA ALA A 251 -13.56 26.38 -0.26
C ALA A 251 -12.85 25.67 0.90
N VAL A 252 -12.69 24.36 0.79
CA VAL A 252 -11.96 23.56 1.78
C VAL A 252 -10.96 22.67 1.09
N TRP A 253 -9.93 22.27 1.83
CA TRP A 253 -9.03 21.24 1.40
C TRP A 253 -9.49 19.88 1.93
N VAL A 254 -9.21 18.83 1.18
CA VAL A 254 -9.24 17.47 1.67
C VAL A 254 -7.84 16.93 1.50
N GLU A 255 -7.24 16.49 2.61
CA GLU A 255 -5.93 15.85 2.60
C GLU A 255 -6.16 14.35 2.70
N ALA A 256 -5.87 13.63 1.62
CA ALA A 256 -6.07 12.20 1.50
C ALA A 256 -4.75 11.45 1.51
N GLU A 257 -4.75 10.24 2.06
CA GLU A 257 -3.60 9.35 2.10
C GLU A 257 -3.70 8.34 0.96
N VAL A 258 -2.77 8.41 0.01
CA VAL A 258 -2.69 7.54 -1.17
C VAL A 258 -1.50 6.60 -1.02
N TYR A 259 -1.66 5.30 -1.30
CA TYR A 259 -0.56 4.34 -1.19
C TYR A 259 0.57 4.64 -2.18
N GLU A 260 1.81 4.36 -1.79
CA GLU A 260 3.01 4.68 -2.58
C GLU A 260 2.98 4.15 -4.03
N ASN A 261 2.38 2.96 -4.24
CA ASN A 261 2.24 2.32 -5.55
C ASN A 261 1.15 2.97 -6.44
N GLU A 262 0.24 3.74 -5.86
CA GLU A 262 -0.86 4.42 -6.55
C GLU A 262 -0.56 5.90 -6.84
N VAL A 263 0.47 6.48 -6.22
CA VAL A 263 0.90 7.87 -6.43
C VAL A 263 1.15 8.22 -7.91
N PRO A 264 1.78 7.37 -8.75
CA PRO A 264 1.97 7.67 -10.17
C PRO A 264 0.68 7.90 -10.96
N MET A 265 -0.46 7.48 -10.40
CA MET A 265 -1.79 7.65 -10.99
C MET A 265 -2.41 9.01 -10.67
N VAL A 266 -1.91 9.67 -9.64
CA VAL A 266 -2.39 10.98 -9.19
C VAL A 266 -1.71 12.06 -10.00
N ARG A 267 -2.51 12.91 -10.65
CA ARG A 267 -2.02 14.08 -11.38
C ARG A 267 -2.57 15.35 -10.75
N VAL A 268 -1.70 16.34 -10.55
CA VAL A 268 -2.14 17.69 -10.18
C VAL A 268 -3.07 18.23 -11.28
N GLY A 269 -4.19 18.80 -10.87
CA GLY A 269 -5.31 19.18 -11.75
C GLY A 269 -6.28 18.04 -12.06
N GLY A 270 -5.97 16.80 -11.68
CA GLY A 270 -6.83 15.64 -11.90
C GLY A 270 -8.16 15.73 -11.14
N PRO A 271 -9.28 15.28 -11.72
CA PRO A 271 -10.58 15.33 -11.07
C PRO A 271 -10.66 14.34 -9.90
N ALA A 272 -11.28 14.78 -8.82
CA ALA A 272 -11.56 13.97 -7.65
C ALA A 272 -13.01 14.15 -7.20
N THR A 273 -13.60 13.08 -6.70
CA THR A 273 -14.92 13.10 -6.07
C THR A 273 -14.77 12.73 -4.60
N VAL A 274 -15.39 13.50 -3.73
CA VAL A 274 -15.43 13.23 -2.29
C VAL A 274 -16.85 12.88 -1.86
N THR A 275 -16.95 11.86 -1.01
CA THR A 275 -18.17 11.55 -0.27
C THR A 275 -17.88 11.60 1.23
N VAL A 276 -18.85 12.06 2.02
CA VAL A 276 -18.75 12.15 3.48
C VAL A 276 -19.99 11.50 4.10
N ASP A 277 -19.82 10.82 5.22
CA ASP A 277 -20.92 10.08 5.86
C ASP A 277 -22.03 11.00 6.37
N SER A 278 -21.71 12.26 6.66
CA SER A 278 -22.69 13.27 7.07
C SER A 278 -23.67 13.64 5.96
N TYR A 279 -23.36 13.34 4.69
CA TYR A 279 -24.23 13.59 3.53
C TYR A 279 -24.20 12.39 2.57
N PRO A 280 -24.84 11.26 2.93
CA PRO A 280 -24.82 10.05 2.12
C PRO A 280 -25.38 10.29 0.71
N GLY A 281 -24.73 9.73 -0.30
CA GLY A 281 -25.16 9.82 -1.71
C GLY A 281 -24.96 11.19 -2.37
N GLN A 282 -24.35 12.16 -1.69
CA GLN A 282 -24.04 13.47 -2.27
C GLN A 282 -22.53 13.61 -2.54
N PRO A 283 -22.09 13.40 -3.80
CA PRO A 283 -20.70 13.60 -4.17
C PRO A 283 -20.36 15.10 -4.25
N PHE A 284 -19.17 15.46 -3.77
CA PHE A 284 -18.55 16.75 -3.93
C PHE A 284 -17.44 16.64 -4.98
N ASN A 285 -17.48 17.49 -5.99
CA ASN A 285 -16.49 17.49 -7.07
C ASN A 285 -15.39 18.49 -6.77
N GLY A 286 -14.14 18.07 -6.99
CA GLY A 286 -12.95 18.89 -6.78
C GLY A 286 -11.80 18.39 -7.64
N ARG A 287 -10.59 18.84 -7.31
CA ARG A 287 -9.38 18.49 -8.05
C ARG A 287 -8.19 18.34 -7.12
N ALA A 288 -7.22 17.52 -7.52
CA ALA A 288 -5.92 17.49 -6.87
C ALA A 288 -5.19 18.82 -7.12
N VAL A 289 -4.72 19.46 -6.07
CA VAL A 289 -3.97 20.73 -6.17
C VAL A 289 -2.51 20.56 -5.80
N TYR A 290 -2.18 19.54 -4.98
CA TYR A 290 -0.81 19.30 -4.56
C TYR A 290 -0.59 17.85 -4.15
N VAL A 291 0.57 17.28 -4.54
CA VAL A 291 1.04 15.97 -4.09
C VAL A 291 2.28 16.22 -3.24
N TYR A 292 2.27 15.76 -1.98
CA TYR A 292 3.39 16.01 -1.08
C TYR A 292 4.63 15.22 -1.52
N PRO A 293 5.85 15.78 -1.37
CA PRO A 293 7.08 15.12 -1.78
C PRO A 293 7.58 14.08 -0.76
N THR A 294 6.81 13.80 0.30
CA THR A 294 7.20 12.91 1.39
C THR A 294 6.24 11.73 1.53
N VAL A 295 6.80 10.57 1.90
CA VAL A 295 6.06 9.36 2.25
C VAL A 295 5.98 9.26 3.77
N THR A 296 4.80 8.96 4.29
CA THR A 296 4.59 8.68 5.72
C THR A 296 5.02 7.23 5.99
N GLU A 297 6.12 7.04 6.74
CA GLU A 297 6.73 5.72 6.95
C GLU A 297 5.78 4.71 7.61
N GLN A 298 4.93 5.18 8.53
CA GLN A 298 4.04 4.31 9.32
C GLN A 298 2.91 3.71 8.47
N THR A 299 2.37 4.47 7.52
CA THR A 299 1.24 4.05 6.68
C THR A 299 1.64 3.71 5.25
N ARG A 300 2.90 3.99 4.85
CA ARG A 300 3.39 3.87 3.47
C ARG A 300 2.50 4.61 2.46
N THR A 301 2.05 5.79 2.86
CA THR A 301 1.19 6.66 2.04
C THR A 301 1.84 8.00 1.77
N VAL A 302 1.47 8.59 0.65
CA VAL A 302 1.77 9.98 0.29
C VAL A 302 0.49 10.79 0.48
N LYS A 303 0.64 11.96 1.11
CA LYS A 303 -0.47 12.89 1.26
C LYS A 303 -0.74 13.58 -0.08
N VAL A 304 -2.00 13.64 -0.46
CA VAL A 304 -2.46 14.39 -1.61
C VAL A 304 -3.52 15.38 -1.14
N ARG A 305 -3.31 16.65 -1.50
CA ARG A 305 -4.23 17.74 -1.18
C ARG A 305 -5.13 18.00 -2.37
N PHE A 306 -6.42 18.06 -2.08
CA PHE A 306 -7.48 18.35 -3.04
C PHE A 306 -8.23 19.60 -2.61
N GLU A 307 -8.72 20.37 -3.56
CA GLU A 307 -9.53 21.56 -3.32
C GLU A 307 -10.98 21.30 -3.74
N PHE A 308 -11.92 21.63 -2.85
CA PHE A 308 -13.35 21.47 -3.07
C PHE A 308 -14.10 22.78 -2.79
N PRO A 309 -14.93 23.26 -3.74
CA PRO A 309 -15.92 24.28 -3.44
C PRO A 309 -16.88 23.79 -2.36
N ASN A 310 -17.15 24.64 -1.37
CA ASN A 310 -17.94 24.26 -0.20
C ASN A 310 -19.23 25.08 -0.11
N ALA A 311 -20.03 25.02 -1.17
CA ALA A 311 -21.33 25.68 -1.22
C ALA A 311 -22.23 25.19 -0.06
N GLY A 312 -22.70 26.15 0.73
CA GLY A 312 -23.55 25.90 1.91
C GLY A 312 -22.80 25.40 3.15
N GLY A 313 -21.46 25.42 3.17
CA GLY A 313 -20.68 25.05 4.36
C GLY A 313 -20.86 23.60 4.81
N ARG A 314 -21.16 22.70 3.85
CA ARG A 314 -21.49 21.30 4.12
C ARG A 314 -20.26 20.49 4.50
N LEU A 315 -19.13 20.71 3.85
CA LEU A 315 -17.85 20.13 4.20
C LEU A 315 -17.25 20.91 5.37
N LYS A 316 -17.29 20.33 6.56
CA LYS A 316 -16.74 20.95 7.78
C LYS A 316 -15.34 20.42 8.04
N PRO A 317 -14.35 21.29 8.31
CA PRO A 317 -13.02 20.86 8.73
C PRO A 317 -13.06 19.88 9.91
N GLY A 318 -12.26 18.82 9.82
CA GLY A 318 -12.25 17.70 10.75
C GLY A 318 -13.09 16.49 10.32
N MET A 319 -13.99 16.62 9.34
CA MET A 319 -14.73 15.47 8.79
C MET A 319 -13.78 14.50 8.08
N TYR A 320 -14.05 13.20 8.24
CA TYR A 320 -13.50 12.18 7.36
C TYR A 320 -14.21 12.20 6.01
N ALA A 321 -13.46 11.93 4.95
CA ALA A 321 -13.93 11.95 3.58
C ALA A 321 -13.36 10.75 2.81
N ASN A 322 -14.21 10.11 2.02
CA ASN A 322 -13.78 9.11 1.05
C ASN A 322 -13.52 9.82 -0.28
N VAL A 323 -12.31 9.72 -0.79
CA VAL A 323 -11.86 10.35 -2.03
C VAL A 323 -11.75 9.28 -3.10
N ASP A 324 -12.57 9.39 -4.14
CA ASP A 324 -12.43 8.64 -5.39
C ASP A 324 -11.72 9.53 -6.41
N LEU A 325 -10.49 9.17 -6.76
CA LEU A 325 -9.76 9.80 -7.86
C LEU A 325 -9.97 8.98 -9.13
N ARG A 326 -10.23 9.67 -10.23
CA ARG A 326 -10.18 9.03 -11.56
C ARG A 326 -8.75 9.11 -12.08
N GLY A 327 -8.06 7.98 -12.07
CA GLY A 327 -6.75 7.87 -12.68
C GLY A 327 -6.80 8.11 -14.18
N PRO A 328 -5.65 8.33 -14.83
CA PRO A 328 -5.61 8.52 -16.26
C PRO A 328 -6.13 7.28 -16.99
N ALA A 329 -6.98 7.51 -17.98
CA ALA A 329 -7.47 6.43 -18.80
C ALA A 329 -6.35 5.93 -19.72
N VAL A 330 -6.12 4.62 -19.71
CA VAL A 330 -5.14 3.99 -20.58
C VAL A 330 -5.89 3.19 -21.64
N ALA A 331 -5.65 3.52 -22.90
CA ALA A 331 -6.14 2.74 -24.03
C ALA A 331 -5.18 1.57 -24.29
N GLY A 332 -5.72 0.37 -24.47
CA GLY A 332 -4.90 -0.80 -24.75
C GLY A 332 -5.74 -2.03 -25.04
N LEU A 333 -5.06 -3.12 -25.42
CA LEU A 333 -5.70 -4.43 -25.48
C LEU A 333 -5.96 -4.90 -24.04
N THR A 334 -7.14 -5.46 -23.82
CA THR A 334 -7.60 -5.85 -22.50
C THR A 334 -8.13 -7.28 -22.56
N VAL A 335 -7.80 -8.05 -21.53
CA VAL A 335 -8.43 -9.36 -21.29
C VAL A 335 -8.89 -9.44 -19.84
N PRO A 336 -9.90 -10.27 -19.53
CA PRO A 336 -10.27 -10.54 -18.15
C PRO A 336 -9.08 -11.02 -17.32
N THR A 337 -9.00 -10.64 -16.04
CA THR A 337 -7.86 -11.02 -15.18
C THR A 337 -7.66 -12.53 -15.08
N ASN A 338 -8.73 -13.31 -15.19
CA ASN A 338 -8.70 -14.78 -15.17
C ASN A 338 -8.32 -15.42 -16.53
N ALA A 339 -8.01 -14.63 -17.56
CA ALA A 339 -7.49 -15.10 -18.84
C ALA A 339 -5.97 -15.21 -18.89
N VAL A 340 -5.27 -14.56 -17.93
CA VAL A 340 -3.82 -14.57 -17.84
C VAL A 340 -3.39 -15.40 -16.64
N LEU A 341 -2.53 -16.38 -16.88
CA LEU A 341 -1.82 -17.09 -15.82
C LEU A 341 -0.51 -16.38 -15.54
N ASP A 342 -0.32 -15.99 -14.29
CA ASP A 342 0.92 -15.40 -13.81
C ASP A 342 1.57 -16.34 -12.80
N SER A 343 2.66 -17.00 -13.21
CA SER A 343 3.45 -17.87 -12.33
C SER A 343 4.54 -17.10 -11.57
N GLY A 344 4.59 -15.76 -11.69
CA GLY A 344 5.65 -14.90 -11.20
C GLY A 344 6.92 -14.93 -12.05
N ARG A 345 7.18 -16.02 -12.78
CA ARG A 345 8.30 -16.14 -13.74
C ARG A 345 7.87 -15.91 -15.18
N GLN A 346 6.65 -16.30 -15.53
CA GLN A 346 6.09 -16.16 -16.88
C GLN A 346 4.62 -15.82 -16.81
N GLN A 347 4.17 -15.02 -17.78
CA GLN A 347 2.78 -14.65 -17.97
C GLN A 347 2.30 -15.24 -19.29
N VAL A 348 1.26 -16.08 -19.21
CA VAL A 348 0.77 -16.86 -20.35
C VAL A 348 -0.74 -16.70 -20.49
N ALA A 349 -1.20 -16.53 -21.73
CA ALA A 349 -2.61 -16.61 -22.10
C ALA A 349 -2.80 -17.74 -23.13
N PHE A 350 -3.94 -18.43 -23.06
CA PHE A 350 -4.28 -19.49 -24.02
C PHE A 350 -5.20 -18.93 -25.11
N VAL A 351 -4.73 -18.95 -26.36
CA VAL A 351 -5.48 -18.43 -27.52
C VAL A 351 -6.14 -19.58 -28.27
N LEU A 352 -7.43 -19.45 -28.58
CA LEU A 352 -8.17 -20.40 -29.40
C LEU A 352 -7.84 -20.18 -30.88
N VAL A 353 -7.25 -21.18 -31.52
CA VAL A 353 -6.79 -21.10 -32.93
C VAL A 353 -7.82 -21.70 -33.91
N GLY A 354 -8.79 -22.47 -33.41
CA GLY A 354 -9.85 -23.15 -34.18
C GLY A 354 -10.15 -24.53 -33.61
N ASP A 355 -11.30 -25.15 -33.92
CA ASP A 355 -11.66 -26.54 -33.57
C ASP A 355 -11.41 -27.00 -32.13
N GLY A 356 -11.37 -26.06 -31.17
CA GLY A 356 -11.08 -26.36 -29.77
C GLY A 356 -9.59 -26.50 -29.39
N TYR A 357 -8.69 -26.03 -30.25
CA TYR A 357 -7.25 -25.99 -30.03
C TYR A 357 -6.84 -24.71 -29.30
N PHE A 358 -6.10 -24.87 -28.19
CA PHE A 358 -5.56 -23.76 -27.40
C PHE A 358 -4.04 -23.72 -27.49
N GLU A 359 -3.53 -22.60 -27.98
CA GLU A 359 -2.09 -22.31 -28.06
C GLU A 359 -1.66 -21.49 -26.84
N PRO A 360 -0.68 -21.95 -26.04
CA PRO A 360 -0.09 -21.13 -24.98
C PRO A 360 0.75 -20.02 -25.59
N ARG A 361 0.42 -18.76 -25.27
CA ARG A 361 1.16 -17.60 -25.75
C ARG A 361 1.68 -16.76 -24.60
N ASN A 362 2.98 -16.46 -24.66
CA ASN A 362 3.61 -15.54 -23.71
C ASN A 362 3.05 -14.13 -23.92
N VAL A 363 2.60 -13.52 -22.85
CA VAL A 363 2.05 -12.15 -22.86
C VAL A 363 2.83 -11.28 -21.88
N LYS A 364 2.93 -9.99 -22.21
CA LYS A 364 3.46 -9.00 -21.28
C LYS A 364 2.31 -8.15 -20.79
N VAL A 365 1.98 -8.27 -19.51
CA VAL A 365 0.89 -7.47 -18.92
C VAL A 365 1.38 -6.10 -18.47
N GLY A 366 0.49 -5.12 -18.60
CA GLY A 366 0.67 -3.76 -18.10
C GLY A 366 -0.12 -3.53 -16.81
N LEU A 367 -0.87 -2.44 -16.78
CA LEU A 367 -1.72 -2.10 -15.63
C LEU A 367 -2.80 -3.18 -15.40
N ARG A 368 -3.00 -3.50 -14.13
CA ARG A 368 -4.09 -4.36 -13.67
C ARG A 368 -5.25 -3.52 -13.17
N PHE A 369 -6.44 -3.81 -13.67
CA PHE A 369 -7.69 -3.23 -13.24
C PHE A 369 -8.49 -4.28 -12.46
N ARG A 370 -9.61 -3.88 -11.86
CA ARG A 370 -10.39 -4.76 -10.96
C ARG A 370 -10.83 -6.07 -11.65
N GLU A 371 -11.22 -6.02 -12.92
CA GLU A 371 -11.76 -7.18 -13.66
C GLU A 371 -10.98 -7.51 -14.94
N SER A 372 -10.07 -6.63 -15.36
CA SER A 372 -9.33 -6.75 -16.60
C SER A 372 -7.85 -6.40 -16.42
N VAL A 373 -7.02 -6.89 -17.32
CA VAL A 373 -5.59 -6.61 -17.36
C VAL A 373 -5.22 -6.09 -18.73
N GLN A 374 -4.38 -5.05 -18.75
CA GLN A 374 -3.83 -4.52 -19.99
C GLN A 374 -2.78 -5.49 -20.55
N ILE A 375 -2.85 -5.73 -21.85
CA ILE A 375 -1.87 -6.49 -22.61
C ILE A 375 -1.01 -5.52 -23.41
N LEU A 376 0.29 -5.50 -23.14
CA LEU A 376 1.28 -4.68 -23.84
C LEU A 376 1.81 -5.41 -25.08
N GLU A 377 2.06 -6.71 -24.95
CA GLU A 377 2.62 -7.56 -26.01
C GLU A 377 2.04 -8.97 -25.93
N GLY A 378 1.99 -9.67 -27.06
CA GLY A 378 1.65 -11.10 -27.14
C GLY A 378 0.24 -11.43 -27.64
N LEU A 379 -0.72 -10.51 -27.66
CA LEU A 379 -2.07 -10.76 -28.19
C LEU A 379 -2.47 -9.72 -29.23
N LYS A 380 -3.41 -10.09 -30.10
CA LYS A 380 -4.02 -9.22 -31.10
C LYS A 380 -5.50 -9.00 -30.81
N GLU A 381 -6.03 -7.87 -31.27
CA GLU A 381 -7.44 -7.54 -31.16
C GLU A 381 -8.30 -8.59 -31.90
N GLY A 382 -9.38 -9.05 -31.26
CA GLY A 382 -10.31 -10.04 -31.81
C GLY A 382 -9.92 -11.51 -31.56
N GLU A 383 -8.71 -11.80 -31.08
CA GLU A 383 -8.32 -13.17 -30.71
C GLU A 383 -9.18 -13.68 -29.55
N GLN A 384 -9.53 -14.97 -29.56
CA GLN A 384 -10.34 -15.59 -28.51
C GLN A 384 -9.42 -16.17 -27.43
N VAL A 385 -9.48 -15.65 -26.21
CA VAL A 385 -8.67 -16.14 -25.09
C VAL A 385 -9.51 -16.97 -24.12
N ALA A 386 -8.92 -18.03 -23.58
CA ALA A 386 -9.57 -18.89 -22.59
C ALA A 386 -9.75 -18.17 -21.25
N THR A 387 -10.93 -18.31 -20.67
CA THR A 387 -11.37 -17.79 -19.37
C THR A 387 -12.01 -18.94 -18.58
N GLY A 388 -11.75 -19.07 -17.28
CA GLY A 388 -12.47 -20.00 -16.41
C GLY A 388 -11.90 -21.42 -16.25
N ALA A 389 -10.81 -21.81 -16.92
CA ALA A 389 -10.10 -23.07 -16.65
C ALA A 389 -8.64 -23.05 -17.13
N ALA A 390 -8.01 -21.86 -17.13
CA ALA A 390 -6.64 -21.67 -17.59
C ALA A 390 -5.64 -22.58 -16.84
N PHE A 391 -5.88 -22.86 -15.56
CA PHE A 391 -5.06 -23.78 -14.75
C PHE A 391 -5.07 -25.24 -15.28
N PHE A 392 -6.21 -25.73 -15.75
CA PHE A 392 -6.30 -27.09 -16.32
C PHE A 392 -5.62 -27.16 -17.68
N LEU A 393 -5.77 -26.12 -18.50
CA LEU A 393 -5.04 -25.97 -19.77
C LEU A 393 -3.53 -25.91 -19.55
N ASP A 394 -3.07 -25.20 -18.52
CA ASP A 394 -1.66 -25.12 -18.13
C ASP A 394 -1.12 -26.45 -17.63
N SER A 395 -1.88 -27.17 -16.80
CA SER A 395 -1.49 -28.49 -16.30
C SER A 395 -1.34 -29.51 -17.43
N GLU A 396 -2.28 -29.52 -18.39
CA GLU A 396 -2.21 -30.39 -19.58
C GLU A 396 -1.08 -29.96 -20.54
N SER A 397 -0.87 -28.66 -20.72
CA SER A 397 0.21 -28.12 -21.59
C SER A 397 1.60 -28.41 -21.03
N GLN A 398 1.79 -28.31 -19.71
CA GLN A 398 3.04 -28.67 -19.02
C GLN A 398 3.26 -30.19 -19.03
N LEU A 399 2.20 -30.98 -18.89
CA LEU A 399 2.29 -32.44 -18.98
C LEU A 399 2.73 -32.86 -20.38
N ARG A 400 2.11 -32.33 -21.44
CA ARG A 400 2.52 -32.61 -22.83
C ARG A 400 3.90 -32.06 -23.17
N GLY A 401 4.21 -30.88 -22.64
CA GLY A 401 5.51 -30.25 -22.76
C GLY A 401 6.66 -31.05 -22.15
N SER A 402 6.44 -31.59 -20.96
CA SER A 402 7.40 -32.49 -20.32
C SER A 402 7.53 -33.80 -21.08
N LEU A 403 6.44 -34.35 -21.65
CA LEU A 403 6.49 -35.53 -22.52
C LEU A 403 7.30 -35.31 -23.81
N GLN A 404 7.21 -34.13 -24.43
CA GLN A 404 8.02 -33.77 -25.60
C GLN A 404 9.50 -33.49 -25.24
N GLY A 405 9.78 -32.97 -24.05
CA GLY A 405 11.15 -32.80 -23.54
C GLY A 405 11.92 -34.12 -23.38
N PHE A 406 11.22 -35.24 -23.20
CA PHE A 406 11.82 -36.59 -23.21
C PHE A 406 12.15 -37.12 -24.62
N GLU A 407 11.72 -36.44 -25.69
CA GLU A 407 12.09 -36.75 -27.08
C GLU A 407 13.13 -35.75 -27.63
N THR A 408 14.24 -35.59 -26.92
CA THR A 408 15.46 -35.02 -27.52
C THR A 408 16.43 -36.18 -27.81
N PRO A 409 16.79 -36.48 -29.07
CA PRO A 409 17.74 -37.56 -29.35
C PRO A 409 19.16 -37.10 -28.99
N PRO A 410 19.93 -37.85 -28.17
CA PRO A 410 21.33 -37.52 -27.95
C PRO A 410 22.16 -37.86 -29.19
N ALA A 411 22.91 -36.87 -29.68
CA ALA A 411 23.94 -37.06 -30.68
C ALA A 411 25.12 -37.85 -30.08
N ASN A 412 25.57 -38.86 -30.83
CA ASN A 412 26.80 -39.65 -30.65
C ASN A 412 26.88 -40.57 -29.41
N ALA A 413 26.29 -41.76 -29.54
CA ALA A 413 26.89 -43.01 -29.06
C ALA A 413 26.57 -44.11 -30.10
N GLY A 414 27.58 -44.88 -30.46
CA GLY A 414 27.58 -45.78 -31.63
C GLY A 414 26.47 -46.84 -31.64
N ALA A 415 26.16 -47.29 -32.86
CA ALA A 415 25.41 -48.47 -33.28
C ALA A 415 24.20 -48.89 -32.42
N PRO A 416 22.96 -48.93 -32.98
CA PRO A 416 21.79 -49.34 -32.22
C PRO A 416 21.92 -50.80 -31.81
N ALA A 417 22.15 -51.07 -30.52
CA ALA A 417 21.77 -52.33 -29.91
C ALA A 417 20.24 -52.38 -29.99
N GLN A 418 19.76 -53.23 -30.90
CA GLN A 418 18.36 -53.54 -31.14
C GLN A 418 17.72 -53.93 -29.80
N ARG A 419 16.96 -53.01 -29.18
CA ARG A 419 16.08 -53.36 -28.06
C ARG A 419 15.00 -54.27 -28.64
N GLU A 420 15.20 -55.58 -28.56
CA GLU A 420 14.22 -56.56 -28.99
C GLU A 420 12.90 -56.28 -28.27
N ARG A 421 11.81 -56.23 -29.03
CA ARG A 421 10.46 -56.06 -28.50
C ARG A 421 10.07 -57.38 -27.83
N LEU A 422 10.39 -57.53 -26.56
CA LEU A 422 10.07 -58.75 -25.80
C LEU A 422 8.59 -58.77 -25.42
N ASP A 423 7.94 -59.91 -25.66
CA ASP A 423 6.63 -60.20 -25.07
C ASP A 423 6.83 -60.92 -23.75
N ILE A 424 6.47 -60.24 -22.66
CA ILE A 424 6.63 -60.71 -21.28
C ILE A 424 5.25 -60.88 -20.66
N ALA A 425 4.91 -62.09 -20.22
CA ALA A 425 3.69 -62.38 -19.48
C ALA A 425 4.03 -62.89 -18.07
N VAL A 426 3.31 -62.41 -17.05
CA VAL A 426 3.48 -62.83 -15.65
C VAL A 426 2.19 -63.46 -15.16
N ARG A 427 2.31 -64.63 -14.51
CA ARG A 427 1.25 -65.31 -13.81
C ARG A 427 1.69 -65.58 -12.37
N THR A 428 0.75 -65.55 -11.45
CA THR A 428 0.99 -65.86 -10.04
C THR A 428 0.15 -67.05 -9.62
N GLN A 429 0.58 -67.79 -8.59
CA GLN A 429 -0.23 -68.83 -7.98
C GLN A 429 -0.16 -68.68 -6.45
N PRO A 430 -1.28 -68.33 -5.78
CA PRO A 430 -2.62 -68.04 -6.34
C PRO A 430 -2.68 -66.79 -7.26
N ASP A 431 -3.70 -66.70 -8.11
CA ASP A 431 -4.05 -65.52 -8.92
C ASP A 431 -5.44 -65.01 -8.50
N PRO A 432 -5.58 -63.82 -7.87
CA PRO A 432 -4.51 -62.87 -7.53
C PRO A 432 -3.59 -63.39 -6.41
N PRO A 433 -2.33 -62.90 -6.32
CA PRO A 433 -1.40 -63.30 -5.28
C PRO A 433 -1.88 -62.82 -3.91
N LYS A 434 -1.47 -63.53 -2.86
CA LYS A 434 -1.82 -63.22 -1.47
C LYS A 434 -0.63 -62.64 -0.71
N THR A 435 -0.89 -62.04 0.45
CA THR A 435 0.21 -61.68 1.37
C THR A 435 0.95 -62.96 1.82
N GLY A 436 2.28 -62.95 1.78
CA GLY A 436 3.14 -64.11 2.07
C GLY A 436 3.79 -64.71 0.82
N GLU A 437 4.21 -65.98 0.89
CA GLU A 437 4.89 -66.66 -0.21
C GLU A 437 3.94 -66.99 -1.37
N ASN A 438 4.32 -66.61 -2.59
CA ASN A 438 3.58 -66.87 -3.82
C ASN A 438 4.52 -67.47 -4.87
N ALA A 439 3.98 -68.34 -5.73
CA ALA A 439 4.71 -68.80 -6.91
C ALA A 439 4.49 -67.82 -8.08
N PHE A 440 5.57 -67.46 -8.77
CA PHE A 440 5.58 -66.60 -9.94
C PHE A 440 6.06 -67.37 -11.16
N GLU A 441 5.32 -67.24 -12.26
CA GLU A 441 5.69 -67.75 -13.57
C GLU A 441 5.80 -66.59 -14.55
N VAL A 442 6.98 -66.41 -15.14
CA VAL A 442 7.24 -65.39 -16.16
C VAL A 442 7.54 -66.08 -17.48
N THR A 443 6.77 -65.77 -18.51
CA THR A 443 7.06 -66.20 -19.89
C THR A 443 7.71 -65.06 -20.64
N VAL A 444 8.89 -65.29 -21.23
CA VAL A 444 9.64 -64.32 -22.02
C VAL A 444 9.80 -64.85 -23.45
N LYS A 445 9.25 -64.10 -24.42
CA LYS A 445 9.37 -64.39 -25.84
C LYS A 445 10.00 -63.21 -26.59
N GLY A 446 10.81 -63.52 -27.59
CA GLY A 446 11.34 -62.54 -28.53
C GLY A 446 10.27 -61.99 -29.46
N ALA A 447 10.60 -60.94 -30.22
CA ALA A 447 9.70 -60.34 -31.21
C ALA A 447 9.31 -61.32 -32.34
N ASP A 448 10.08 -62.39 -32.54
CA ASP A 448 9.85 -63.48 -33.49
C ASP A 448 8.96 -64.61 -32.91
N GLY A 449 8.47 -64.44 -31.68
CA GLY A 449 7.62 -65.41 -30.98
C GLY A 449 8.39 -66.61 -30.41
N LYS A 450 9.72 -66.67 -30.58
CA LYS A 450 10.54 -67.75 -30.02
C LYS A 450 10.80 -67.53 -28.53
N PRO A 451 10.88 -68.61 -27.74
CA PRO A 451 11.22 -68.53 -26.33
C PRO A 451 12.65 -68.01 -26.15
N ILE A 452 12.85 -67.08 -25.20
CA ILE A 452 14.20 -66.67 -24.81
C ILE A 452 14.70 -67.60 -23.71
N GLU A 453 15.73 -68.39 -24.05
CA GLU A 453 16.42 -69.25 -23.12
C GLU A 453 17.72 -68.59 -22.61
N ASP A 454 18.21 -69.04 -21.45
CA ASP A 454 19.42 -68.55 -20.76
C ASP A 454 19.44 -67.06 -20.36
N ALA A 455 18.27 -66.43 -20.22
CA ALA A 455 18.16 -65.13 -19.56
C ALA A 455 18.05 -65.26 -18.02
N GLN A 456 18.56 -64.26 -17.31
CA GLN A 456 18.27 -63.99 -15.91
C GLN A 456 17.03 -63.10 -15.84
N VAL A 457 16.03 -63.53 -15.07
CA VAL A 457 14.76 -62.81 -14.93
C VAL A 457 14.51 -62.51 -13.45
N SER A 458 14.26 -61.24 -13.13
CA SER A 458 13.84 -60.83 -11.79
C SER A 458 12.60 -59.94 -11.83
N LEU A 459 11.74 -60.07 -10.81
CA LEU A 459 10.57 -59.25 -10.59
C LEU A 459 10.87 -58.29 -9.43
N GLN A 460 10.82 -57.00 -9.71
CA GLN A 460 11.00 -55.95 -8.72
C GLN A 460 9.64 -55.37 -8.34
N PHE A 461 9.20 -55.64 -7.12
CA PHE A 461 7.98 -55.11 -6.54
C PHE A 461 8.29 -53.77 -5.88
N ASN A 462 7.54 -52.73 -6.23
CA ASN A 462 7.68 -51.41 -5.65
C ASN A 462 6.30 -50.90 -5.22
N MET A 463 6.21 -50.39 -3.99
CA MET A 463 5.06 -49.66 -3.49
C MET A 463 5.51 -48.28 -3.05
N ALA A 464 4.88 -47.24 -3.60
CA ALA A 464 5.16 -45.86 -3.22
C ALA A 464 4.88 -45.62 -1.72
N ALA A 465 5.62 -44.69 -1.12
CA ALA A 465 5.36 -44.28 0.26
C ALA A 465 3.93 -43.75 0.40
N MET A 466 3.28 -44.05 1.53
CA MET A 466 1.95 -43.54 1.88
C MET A 466 2.07 -42.63 3.10
N PRO A 467 2.29 -41.30 2.90
CA PRO A 467 2.56 -40.36 3.98
C PRO A 467 1.42 -40.27 4.99
N THR A 468 0.18 -40.46 4.54
CA THR A 468 -1.04 -40.45 5.36
C THR A 468 -1.14 -41.62 6.33
N MET A 469 -0.37 -42.69 6.11
CA MET A 469 -0.31 -43.89 6.97
C MET A 469 1.04 -44.06 7.66
N ASN A 470 1.95 -43.07 7.55
CA ASN A 470 3.32 -43.10 8.06
C ASN A 470 4.15 -44.33 7.60
N MET A 471 3.89 -44.83 6.39
CA MET A 471 4.61 -45.98 5.82
C MET A 471 5.63 -45.54 4.75
N PRO A 472 6.92 -45.91 4.87
CA PRO A 472 7.93 -45.62 3.85
C PRO A 472 7.72 -46.48 2.60
N ALA A 473 8.36 -46.10 1.49
CA ALA A 473 8.31 -46.89 0.25
C ALA A 473 8.91 -48.28 0.47
N MET A 474 8.25 -49.31 -0.05
CA MET A 474 8.67 -50.70 0.10
C MET A 474 9.10 -51.29 -1.24
N ARG A 475 10.21 -52.03 -1.22
CA ARG A 475 10.79 -52.69 -2.39
C ARG A 475 11.12 -54.14 -2.06
N ASN A 476 10.76 -55.05 -2.96
CA ASN A 476 11.18 -56.44 -2.89
C ASN A 476 11.64 -56.93 -4.27
N GLU A 477 12.60 -57.85 -4.31
CA GLU A 477 13.06 -58.48 -5.56
C GLU A 477 12.94 -60.00 -5.48
N VAL A 478 12.30 -60.59 -6.49
CA VAL A 478 12.13 -62.03 -6.63
C VAL A 478 12.88 -62.49 -7.88
N LYS A 479 13.87 -63.37 -7.72
CA LYS A 479 14.60 -63.97 -8.84
C LYS A 479 13.94 -65.29 -9.21
N VAL A 480 13.64 -65.46 -10.50
CA VAL A 480 13.01 -66.68 -11.02
C VAL A 480 14.01 -67.50 -11.83
N ALA A 481 13.96 -68.82 -11.69
CA ALA A 481 14.86 -69.75 -12.35
C ALA A 481 14.26 -70.25 -13.69
N PRO A 482 15.08 -70.57 -14.70
CA PRO A 482 14.60 -71.11 -15.96
C PRO A 482 13.91 -72.47 -15.75
N ALA A 483 12.70 -72.61 -16.31
CA ALA A 483 11.88 -73.82 -16.29
C ALA A 483 11.71 -74.46 -17.68
N GLY A 484 12.45 -73.96 -18.68
CA GLY A 484 12.44 -74.43 -20.08
C GLY A 484 11.39 -73.74 -20.96
N GLY A 485 11.64 -73.65 -22.27
CA GLY A 485 10.66 -73.10 -23.22
C GLY A 485 10.34 -71.62 -23.03
N GLY A 486 11.30 -70.82 -22.55
CA GLY A 486 11.12 -69.39 -22.27
C GLY A 486 10.28 -69.08 -21.03
N VAL A 487 10.00 -70.09 -20.21
CA VAL A 487 9.28 -69.96 -18.94
C VAL A 487 10.27 -69.94 -17.79
N TYR A 488 10.05 -69.05 -16.83
CA TYR A 488 10.83 -68.86 -15.63
C TYR A 488 9.93 -68.96 -14.41
N ARG A 489 10.32 -69.76 -13.42
CA ARG A 489 9.54 -69.98 -12.18
C ARG A 489 10.36 -69.71 -10.93
N GLY A 490 9.72 -69.15 -9.92
CA GLY A 490 10.31 -68.97 -8.59
C GLY A 490 9.25 -68.62 -7.57
N SER A 491 9.56 -68.79 -6.29
CA SER A 491 8.72 -68.29 -5.21
C SER A 491 9.25 -66.96 -4.69
N GLY A 492 8.34 -66.11 -4.24
CA GLY A 492 8.68 -64.81 -3.69
C GLY A 492 7.62 -64.33 -2.71
N GLU A 493 8.03 -63.50 -1.77
CA GLU A 493 7.14 -62.99 -0.73
C GLU A 493 6.50 -61.66 -1.16
N VAL A 494 5.18 -61.58 -1.03
CA VAL A 494 4.44 -60.32 -1.15
C VAL A 494 4.14 -59.83 0.25
N MET A 495 4.81 -58.73 0.65
CA MET A 495 4.86 -58.28 2.05
C MET A 495 3.51 -57.81 2.61
N MET A 496 2.59 -57.36 1.75
CA MET A 496 1.28 -56.86 2.16
C MET A 496 0.28 -56.86 1.02
N ALA A 497 -1.01 -56.91 1.36
CA ALA A 497 -2.12 -56.72 0.43
C ALA A 497 -2.12 -55.28 -0.11
N GLY A 498 -2.50 -55.11 -1.37
CA GLY A 498 -2.51 -53.82 -2.02
C GLY A 498 -1.99 -53.85 -3.46
N ARG A 499 -1.92 -52.67 -4.07
CA ARG A 499 -1.47 -52.48 -5.44
C ARG A 499 0.05 -52.31 -5.47
N TRP A 500 0.73 -53.21 -6.15
CA TRP A 500 2.18 -53.21 -6.34
C TRP A 500 2.51 -52.88 -7.80
N ASP A 501 3.48 -51.99 -8.00
CA ASP A 501 4.10 -51.78 -9.31
C ASP A 501 5.22 -52.80 -9.46
N VAL A 502 5.06 -53.75 -10.39
CA VAL A 502 6.00 -54.84 -10.61
C VAL A 502 6.74 -54.61 -11.92
N THR A 503 8.06 -54.52 -11.82
CA THR A 503 8.94 -54.42 -13.00
C THR A 503 9.64 -55.76 -13.21
N VAL A 504 9.33 -56.43 -14.32
CA VAL A 504 10.07 -57.61 -14.76
C VAL A 504 11.29 -57.14 -15.53
N VAL A 505 12.48 -57.53 -15.08
CA VAL A 505 13.75 -57.23 -15.74
C VAL A 505 14.31 -58.51 -16.31
N VAL A 506 14.68 -58.48 -17.60
CA VAL A 506 15.29 -59.60 -18.30
C VAL A 506 16.71 -59.20 -18.72
N SER A 507 17.71 -59.94 -18.28
CA SER A 507 19.12 -59.74 -18.64
C SER A 507 19.74 -61.02 -19.20
N LYS A 508 20.65 -60.91 -20.16
CA LYS A 508 21.39 -62.05 -20.73
C LYS A 508 22.86 -61.64 -20.86
N GLY A 509 23.77 -62.47 -20.36
CA GLY A 509 25.21 -62.16 -20.35
C GLY A 509 25.59 -60.89 -19.58
N GLY A 510 24.82 -60.51 -18.55
CA GLY A 510 25.06 -59.29 -17.75
C GLY A 510 24.51 -57.99 -18.36
N GLN A 511 23.95 -58.02 -19.58
CA GLN A 511 23.27 -56.87 -20.20
C GLN A 511 21.76 -57.01 -20.13
N ARG A 512 21.04 -55.92 -19.82
CA ARG A 512 19.58 -55.89 -19.80
C ARG A 512 19.05 -55.87 -21.23
N ILE A 513 18.33 -56.93 -21.60
CA ILE A 513 17.75 -57.10 -22.95
C ILE A 513 16.31 -56.59 -23.04
N GLY A 514 15.59 -56.50 -21.91
CA GLY A 514 14.27 -55.88 -21.89
C GLY A 514 13.68 -55.77 -20.49
N ALA A 515 12.54 -55.09 -20.40
CA ALA A 515 11.74 -55.05 -19.18
C ALA A 515 10.29 -54.71 -19.47
N LYS A 516 9.40 -55.13 -18.58
CA LYS A 516 7.97 -54.79 -18.63
C LYS A 516 7.48 -54.40 -17.24
N GLN A 517 6.83 -53.25 -17.14
CA GLN A 517 6.15 -52.83 -15.94
C GLN A 517 4.68 -53.25 -16.01
N LEU A 518 4.18 -53.80 -14.92
CA LEU A 518 2.79 -54.24 -14.77
C LEU A 518 2.33 -54.01 -13.33
N ILE A 519 1.03 -53.99 -13.14
CA ILE A 519 0.42 -53.79 -11.83
C ILE A 519 -0.09 -55.12 -11.32
N VAL A 520 0.31 -55.50 -10.11
CA VAL A 520 -0.20 -56.69 -9.43
C VAL A 520 -0.98 -56.24 -8.20
N THR A 521 -2.20 -56.71 -8.04
CA THR A 521 -3.02 -56.42 -6.86
C THR A 521 -3.05 -57.65 -5.97
N ALA A 522 -2.34 -57.59 -4.83
CA ALA A 522 -2.33 -58.66 -3.85
C ALA A 522 -3.54 -58.54 -2.91
N ARG A 523 -4.18 -59.67 -2.59
CA ARG A 523 -5.38 -59.73 -1.74
C ARG A 523 -5.18 -60.50 -0.45
#